data_AF-A0A941FQG5-F1
#
_entry.id   AF-A0A941FQG5-F1
#
_cell.length_a   1.000
_cell.length_b   1.000
_cell.length_c   1.000
_cell.angle_alpha   90.00
_cell.angle_beta   90.00
_cell.angle_gamma   90.00
#
_symmetry.space_group_name_H-M   'P 1'
#
loop_
_entity.id
_entity.type
_entity.pdbx_description
1 polymer ?
#
loop_
_entity_poly.entity_id
_entity_poly.type
_entity_poly.pdbx_seq_one_letter_code
_entity_poly.pdbx_strand_id
1 'polypeptide(L)'
;MHQTCDCQEVYLEFVEELKGNKQAGQHFGVRVSFGDNQFVLEDYNISKQKAMDIAEDTLKYSKDVMELFKQRYQQMKEKGTQIITESAKAAKMPHVHAGPVIGRNEPCPCGSGKKYKKCCGAA
;
A
#
# COMPACT_ATOMS: atom_id res chain seq x y z
N MET A 1 -5.06 3.11 3.36
CA MET A 1 -4.50 4.18 4.19
C MET A 1 -5.64 4.87 4.93
N HIS A 2 -5.58 4.89 6.27
CA HIS A 2 -6.63 5.51 7.08
C HIS A 2 -6.58 7.04 6.93
N GLN A 3 -7.73 7.72 6.89
CA GLN A 3 -7.80 9.18 6.67
C GLN A 3 -7.11 10.02 7.76
N THR A 4 -6.83 9.42 8.91
CA THR A 4 -6.19 10.08 10.07
C THR A 4 -4.72 9.67 10.27
N CYS A 5 -4.13 8.90 9.35
CA CYS A 5 -2.71 8.54 9.45
C CYS A 5 -1.85 9.78 9.16
N ASP A 6 -1.18 10.32 10.18
CA ASP A 6 -0.14 11.34 9.98
C ASP A 6 1.01 10.77 9.15
N CYS A 7 1.22 9.45 9.24
CA CYS A 7 2.10 8.68 8.40
C CYS A 7 3.49 9.36 8.44
N GLN A 8 4.00 9.60 9.65
CA GLN A 8 5.33 10.19 9.89
C GLN A 8 6.33 9.18 10.45
N GLU A 9 5.88 7.94 10.65
CA GLU A 9 6.67 6.87 11.25
C GLU A 9 7.12 5.86 10.19
N VAL A 10 8.33 5.35 10.35
CA VAL A 10 8.86 4.21 9.58
C VAL A 10 9.31 3.14 10.55
N TYR A 11 8.98 1.89 10.22
CA TYR A 11 9.47 0.72 10.93
C TYR A 11 10.66 0.13 10.16
N LEU A 12 11.80 0.03 10.84
CA LEU A 12 13.02 -0.58 10.34
C LEU A 12 13.22 -1.93 11.04
N GLU A 13 13.33 -2.99 10.26
CA GLU A 13 13.58 -4.34 10.77
C GLU A 13 15.07 -4.68 10.58
N PHE A 14 15.72 -5.08 11.67
CA PHE A 14 17.10 -5.53 11.67
C PHE A 14 17.10 -7.03 11.88
N VAL A 15 17.69 -7.76 10.94
CA VAL A 15 17.80 -9.22 10.98
C VAL A 15 19.24 -9.64 10.76
N GLU A 16 19.72 -10.56 11.59
CA GLU A 16 20.99 -11.23 11.38
C GLU A 16 20.82 -12.29 10.28
N GLU A 17 21.53 -12.11 9.17
CA GLU A 17 21.55 -13.10 8.12
C GLU A 17 22.38 -14.32 8.53
N LEU A 18 21.71 -15.39 8.95
CA LEU A 18 22.34 -16.70 9.09
C LEU A 18 22.37 -17.39 7.72
N LYS A 19 23.51 -18.00 7.36
CA LYS A 19 23.68 -18.72 6.10
C LYS A 19 22.54 -19.75 5.91
N GLY A 20 21.60 -19.45 5.02
CA GLY A 20 20.52 -20.35 4.62
C GLY A 20 19.17 -20.16 5.34
N ASN A 21 19.00 -19.22 6.27
CA ASN A 21 17.70 -18.94 6.87
C ASN A 21 17.54 -17.48 7.30
N LYS A 22 16.52 -16.79 6.76
CA LYS A 22 16.25 -15.35 6.98
C LYS A 22 15.60 -15.01 8.33
N GLN A 23 15.15 -16.01 9.10
CA GLN A 23 14.31 -15.78 10.29
C GLN A 23 14.78 -16.48 11.57
N ALA A 24 15.88 -17.23 11.53
CA ALA A 24 16.40 -17.94 12.72
C ALA A 24 17.46 -17.15 13.51
N GLY A 25 17.82 -15.95 13.04
CA GLY A 25 18.87 -15.11 13.63
C GLY A 25 18.39 -14.14 14.71
N GLN A 26 19.33 -13.35 15.22
CA GLN A 26 19.01 -12.17 16.02
C GLN A 26 18.18 -11.19 15.21
N HIS A 27 17.14 -10.61 15.81
CA HIS A 27 16.33 -9.58 15.18
C HIS A 27 15.84 -8.55 16.21
N PHE A 28 15.58 -7.35 15.70
CA PHE A 28 14.87 -6.30 16.41
C PHE A 28 14.23 -5.31 15.44
N GLY A 29 13.11 -4.72 15.85
CA GLY A 29 12.44 -3.64 15.15
C GLY A 29 12.77 -2.28 15.76
N VAL A 30 12.79 -1.25 14.91
CA VAL A 30 12.93 0.14 15.34
C VAL A 30 11.90 0.98 14.60
N ARG A 31 10.98 1.58 15.36
CA ARG A 31 10.04 2.57 14.84
C ARG A 31 10.66 3.95 14.98
N VAL A 32 10.79 4.69 13.89
CA VAL A 32 11.40 6.02 13.85
C VAL A 32 10.34 7.05 13.44
N SER A 33 10.20 8.12 14.22
CA SER A 33 9.37 9.28 13.85
C SER A 33 10.22 10.34 13.14
N PHE A 34 9.82 10.72 11.92
CA PHE A 34 10.47 11.78 11.15
C PHE A 34 10.12 13.21 11.63
N GLY A 35 9.14 13.34 12.53
CA GLY A 35 8.76 14.63 13.13
C GLY A 35 9.75 15.06 14.20
N ASP A 36 9.97 14.18 15.20
CA ASP A 36 10.73 14.51 16.41
C ASP A 36 12.08 13.80 16.50
N ASN A 37 12.43 13.02 15.46
CA ASN A 37 13.66 12.23 15.37
C ASN A 37 13.86 11.26 16.56
N GLN A 38 12.75 10.83 17.15
CA GLN A 38 12.70 9.82 18.20
C GLN A 38 12.54 8.43 17.59
N PHE A 39 13.06 7.43 18.29
CA PHE A 39 12.85 6.03 17.92
C PHE A 39 12.42 5.19 19.13
N VAL A 40 11.63 4.16 18.84
CA VAL A 40 11.14 3.17 19.80
C VAL A 40 11.58 1.80 19.32
N LEU A 41 12.10 1.00 20.25
CA LEU A 41 12.54 -0.36 19.97
C LEU A 41 11.39 -1.34 20.18
N GLU A 42 11.13 -2.17 19.18
CA GLU A 42 10.01 -3.12 19.10
C GLU A 42 10.53 -4.51 18.69
N ASP A 43 9.74 -5.56 18.86
CA ASP A 43 9.95 -6.90 18.29
C ASP A 43 11.41 -7.44 18.33
N TYR A 44 12.03 -7.47 19.51
CA TYR A 44 13.44 -7.83 19.68
C TYR A 44 13.65 -9.16 20.41
N ASN A 45 14.62 -9.95 19.94
CA ASN A 45 15.07 -11.20 20.61
C ASN A 45 16.51 -11.13 21.16
N ILE A 46 17.11 -9.93 21.18
CA ILE A 46 18.45 -9.66 21.72
C ILE A 46 18.37 -8.80 22.99
N SER A 47 19.51 -8.54 23.64
CA SER A 47 19.50 -7.61 24.78
C SER A 47 19.11 -6.20 24.32
N LYS A 48 18.27 -5.54 25.12
CA LYS A 48 17.81 -4.17 24.84
C LYS A 48 18.97 -3.21 24.61
N GLN A 49 20.03 -3.32 25.41
CA GLN A 49 21.22 -2.48 25.27
C GLN A 49 21.88 -2.68 23.90
N LYS A 50 22.12 -3.93 23.51
CA LYS A 50 22.73 -4.23 22.20
C LYS A 50 21.87 -3.72 21.04
N ALA A 51 20.55 -3.89 21.13
CA ALA A 51 19.63 -3.40 20.11
C ALA A 51 19.66 -1.86 20.02
N MET A 52 19.68 -1.17 21.17
CA MET A 52 19.80 0.29 21.22
C MET A 52 21.12 0.77 20.62
N ASP A 53 22.24 0.14 20.96
CA ASP A 53 23.55 0.53 20.44
C ASP A 53 23.58 0.42 18.90
N ILE A 54 23.09 -0.69 18.33
CA ILE A 54 23.02 -0.89 16.87
C ILE A 54 22.07 0.11 16.22
N ALA A 55 20.89 0.35 16.82
CA ALA A 55 19.92 1.30 16.30
C ALA A 55 20.48 2.73 16.30
N GLU A 56 21.10 3.15 17.40
CA GLU A 56 21.71 4.47 17.52
C GLU A 56 22.85 4.67 16.52
N ASP A 57 23.76 3.70 16.42
CA ASP A 57 24.85 3.76 15.45
C ASP A 57 24.30 3.86 14.03
N THR A 58 23.34 3.01 13.66
CA THR A 58 22.75 3.02 12.31
C THR A 58 22.07 4.35 11.99
N LEU A 59 21.25 4.87 12.91
CA LEU A 59 20.47 6.10 12.70
C LEU A 59 21.35 7.36 12.75
N LYS A 60 22.46 7.34 13.50
CA LYS A 60 23.40 8.47 13.61
C LYS A 60 24.53 8.44 12.59
N TYR A 61 24.85 7.27 12.02
CA TYR A 61 26.00 7.07 11.13
C TYR A 61 25.93 7.95 9.87
N SER A 62 24.74 8.19 9.33
CA SER A 62 24.58 9.09 8.19
C SER A 62 23.28 9.88 8.28
N LYS A 63 23.41 11.17 8.61
CA LYS A 63 22.29 12.13 8.56
C LYS A 63 21.65 12.17 7.17
N ASP A 64 22.46 12.02 6.13
CA ASP A 64 22.01 12.05 4.74
C ASP A 64 21.11 10.86 4.39
N VAL A 65 21.36 9.69 4.99
CA VAL A 65 20.50 8.50 4.79
C VAL A 65 19.13 8.72 5.40
N MET A 66 19.06 9.30 6.59
CA MET A 66 17.77 9.62 7.23
C MET A 66 16.99 10.68 6.45
N GLU A 67 17.66 11.70 5.94
CA GLU A 67 17.06 12.70 5.06
C GLU A 67 16.57 12.09 3.75
N LEU A 68 17.37 11.20 3.14
CA LEU A 68 16.99 10.45 1.96
C LEU A 68 15.75 9.58 2.20
N PHE A 69 15.66 8.90 3.35
CA PHE A 69 14.47 8.12 3.72
C PHE A 69 13.23 9.00 3.89
N LYS A 70 13.37 10.17 4.52
CA LYS A 70 12.28 11.15 4.65
C LYS A 70 11.76 11.60 3.28
N GLN A 71 12.66 11.93 2.36
CA GLN A 71 12.32 12.33 0.99
C GLN A 71 11.65 11.18 0.21
N ARG A 72 12.22 9.97 0.25
CA ARG A 72 11.65 8.79 -0.42
C ARG A 72 10.27 8.45 0.12
N TYR A 73 10.07 8.56 1.43
CA TYR A 73 8.80 8.31 2.08
C TYR A 73 7.72 9.29 1.60
N GLN A 74 8.02 10.59 1.56
CA GLN A 74 7.11 11.62 1.04
C GLN A 74 6.69 11.31 -0.41
N GLN A 75 7.65 11.01 -1.28
CA GLN A 75 7.38 10.66 -2.67
C GLN A 75 6.49 9.40 -2.80
N MET A 76 6.75 8.37 -1.99
CA MET A 76 5.95 7.14 -1.97
C MET A 76 4.54 7.39 -1.47
N LYS A 77 4.37 8.24 -0.44
CA LYS A 77 3.06 8.64 0.10
C LYS A 77 2.23 9.39 -0.94
N GLU A 78 2.85 10.33 -1.66
CA GLU A 78 2.20 11.07 -2.75
C GLU A 78 1.76 10.14 -3.88
N LYS A 79 2.68 9.32 -4.41
CA LYS A 79 2.38 8.37 -5.49
C LYS A 79 1.31 7.36 -5.07
N GLY A 80 1.41 6.80 -3.86
CA GLY A 80 0.42 5.88 -3.33
C GLY A 80 -0.96 6.53 -3.19
N THR A 81 -1.02 7.79 -2.74
CA THR A 81 -2.27 8.55 -2.66
C THR A 81 -2.88 8.74 -4.05
N GLN A 82 -2.08 9.14 -5.05
CA GLN A 82 -2.54 9.29 -6.43
C GLN A 82 -3.15 8.00 -6.97
N ILE A 83 -2.46 6.86 -6.81
CA ILE A 83 -2.95 5.54 -7.26
C ILE A 83 -4.29 5.20 -6.61
N ILE A 84 -4.43 5.41 -5.30
CA ILE A 84 -5.68 5.13 -4.57
C ILE A 84 -6.80 6.05 -5.05
N THR A 85 -6.53 7.35 -5.24
CA THR A 85 -7.52 8.32 -5.71
C THR A 85 -7.96 8.02 -7.14
N GLU A 86 -7.03 7.71 -8.04
CA GLU A 86 -7.33 7.31 -9.42
C GLU A 86 -8.12 6.01 -9.48
N SER A 87 -7.75 5.01 -8.68
CA SER A 87 -8.48 3.75 -8.56
C SER A 87 -9.90 3.97 -8.03
N ALA A 88 -10.06 4.82 -7.01
CA ALA A 88 -11.37 5.20 -6.48
C ALA A 88 -12.22 5.98 -7.50
N LYS A 89 -11.59 6.82 -8.33
CA LYS A 89 -12.26 7.53 -9.43
C LYS A 89 -12.71 6.57 -10.52
N ALA A 90 -11.87 5.62 -10.92
CA ALA A 90 -12.21 4.56 -11.86
C ALA A 90 -13.35 3.67 -11.35
N ALA A 91 -13.35 3.31 -10.06
CA ALA A 91 -14.43 2.55 -9.44
C ALA A 91 -15.76 3.32 -9.36
N LYS A 92 -15.72 4.66 -9.34
CA LYS A 92 -16.92 5.53 -9.36
C LYS A 92 -17.41 5.86 -10.77
N MET A 93 -16.65 5.55 -11.83
CA MET A 93 -17.12 5.78 -13.19
C MET A 93 -18.26 4.80 -13.50
N PRO A 94 -19.40 5.27 -14.04
CA PRO A 94 -20.48 4.38 -14.44
C PRO A 94 -19.93 3.41 -15.47
N HIS A 95 -20.16 2.11 -15.25
CA HIS A 95 -19.75 1.10 -16.21
C HIS A 95 -20.63 1.26 -17.46
N VAL A 96 -20.09 1.96 -18.46
CA VAL A 96 -20.74 2.08 -19.77
C VAL A 96 -20.59 0.74 -20.47
N HIS A 97 -21.70 0.04 -20.69
CA HIS A 97 -21.69 -1.13 -21.56
C HIS A 97 -21.20 -0.70 -22.95
N ALA A 98 -20.00 -1.14 -23.35
CA ALA A 98 -19.41 -0.84 -24.66
C ALA A 98 -20.11 -1.60 -25.82
N GLY A 99 -21.23 -2.26 -25.55
CA GLY A 99 -22.04 -2.94 -26.56
C GLY A 99 -23.11 -2.01 -27.15
N PRO A 100 -23.62 -2.31 -28.35
CA PRO A 100 -24.74 -1.58 -28.92
C PRO A 100 -25.93 -1.62 -27.94
N VAL A 101 -26.44 -0.44 -27.59
CA VAL A 101 -27.62 -0.30 -26.73
C VAL A 101 -28.82 -0.75 -27.54
N ILE A 102 -29.17 -2.03 -27.45
CA ILE A 102 -30.38 -2.53 -28.10
C ILE A 102 -31.62 -2.00 -27.40
N GLY A 103 -32.50 -1.33 -28.14
CA GLY A 103 -33.73 -0.80 -27.58
C GLY A 103 -34.64 -1.94 -27.10
N ARG A 104 -35.31 -1.79 -25.94
CA ARG A 104 -36.27 -2.78 -25.39
C ARG A 104 -37.28 -3.30 -26.42
N ASN A 105 -37.70 -2.45 -27.37
CA ASN A 105 -38.71 -2.77 -28.37
C ASN A 105 -38.16 -3.27 -29.71
N GLU A 106 -36.84 -3.28 -29.91
CA GLU A 106 -36.21 -3.73 -31.15
C GLU A 106 -36.23 -5.26 -31.31
N PRO A 107 -36.12 -5.79 -32.54
CA PRO A 107 -35.99 -7.23 -32.78
C PRO A 107 -34.83 -7.84 -32.01
N CYS A 108 -35.05 -8.99 -31.37
CA CYS A 108 -34.04 -9.64 -30.54
C CYS A 108 -32.93 -10.28 -31.41
N PRO A 109 -31.64 -10.04 -31.11
CA PRO A 109 -30.52 -10.44 -31.97
C PRO A 109 -30.26 -11.96 -31.94
N CYS A 110 -30.94 -12.72 -31.07
CA CYS A 110 -30.89 -14.18 -31.06
C CYS A 110 -31.70 -14.85 -32.19
N GLY A 111 -32.33 -14.06 -33.08
CA GLY A 111 -33.08 -14.57 -34.22
C GLY A 111 -34.49 -15.08 -33.89
N SER A 112 -34.98 -14.83 -32.66
CA SER A 112 -36.30 -15.32 -32.23
C SER A 112 -37.50 -14.61 -32.89
N GLY A 113 -37.27 -13.51 -33.59
CA GLY A 113 -38.32 -12.64 -34.14
C GLY A 113 -39.12 -11.84 -33.10
N LYS A 114 -38.83 -12.00 -31.80
CA LYS A 114 -39.51 -11.29 -30.70
C LYS A 114 -38.81 -9.95 -30.40
N LYS A 115 -39.52 -9.00 -29.77
CA LYS A 115 -38.90 -7.78 -29.21
C LYS A 115 -37.92 -8.14 -28.09
N TYR A 116 -36.79 -7.44 -27.98
CA TYR A 116 -35.73 -7.71 -26.99
C TYR A 116 -36.28 -7.87 -25.56
N LYS A 117 -37.20 -6.99 -25.13
CA LYS A 117 -37.86 -7.04 -23.80
C LYS A 117 -38.72 -8.27 -23.52
N LYS A 118 -39.08 -9.03 -24.56
CA LYS A 118 -39.90 -10.25 -24.47
C LYS A 118 -39.07 -11.51 -24.78
N CYS A 119 -37.75 -11.39 -24.84
CA CYS A 119 -36.83 -12.48 -25.16
C CYS A 119 -35.57 -12.37 -24.29
N CYS A 120 -34.39 -12.10 -24.86
CA CYS A 120 -33.13 -12.06 -24.11
C CYS A 120 -33.04 -10.93 -23.06
N GLY A 121 -33.82 -9.86 -23.22
CA GLY A 121 -33.94 -8.76 -22.25
C GLY A 121 -35.14 -8.89 -21.32
N ALA A 122 -35.79 -10.05 -21.27
CA ALA A 122 -36.78 -10.37 -20.26
C ALA A 122 -36.03 -10.83 -19.00
N ALA A 123 -35.93 -9.93 -18.02
CA ALA A 123 -35.72 -10.33 -16.64
C ALA A 123 -37.03 -10.88 -16.06
#